data_AF-A0A7J3D8A5-F1
#
_entry.id   AF-A0A7J3D8A5-F1
#
_cell.length_a   1.000
_cell.length_b   1.000
_cell.length_c   1.000
_cell.angle_alpha   90.00
_cell.angle_beta   90.00
_cell.angle_gamma   90.00
#
_symmetry.space_group_name_H-M   'P 1'
#
loop_
_entity.id
_entity.type
_entity.pdbx_description
1 polymer ?
#
loop_
_entity_poly.entity_id
_entity_poly.type
_entity_poly.pdbx_seq_one_letter_code
_entity_poly.pdbx_strand_id
1 'polypeptide(L)'
;MKVIAEYGNEDIAKVYLAQLREDKIDKENSKKFIVECVESVQPPIPREKKWVLIVSTMFGCPIKCTFCDAGGDYSGKLTAEEILAQIAYMVRRRFPNNHVPIPKFKIQFARMGEPSLNPAVLEAMRRLPQMFDAPVLHVSLSTVAPKVRTADKFFEELIEIKDRYYSRGRFQLQFSIHTTDIEKRDELIPIRKWSFEEIAAYGDRFCSPEKGD
;
A
#
# COMPACT_ATOMS: atom_id res chain seq x y z
N MET A 1 -2.94 -12.11 12.48
CA MET A 1 -2.97 -12.49 11.04
C MET A 1 -2.76 -13.99 10.93
N LYS A 2 -3.59 -14.68 10.14
CA LYS A 2 -3.47 -16.10 9.79
C LYS A 2 -3.47 -16.23 8.27
N VAL A 3 -2.40 -16.79 7.70
CA VAL A 3 -2.38 -17.12 6.26
C VAL A 3 -3.20 -18.38 6.05
N ILE A 4 -4.16 -18.30 5.14
CA ILE A 4 -5.11 -19.38 4.84
C ILE A 4 -4.79 -20.08 3.51
N ALA A 5 -4.09 -19.40 2.60
CA ALA A 5 -3.59 -19.96 1.35
C ALA A 5 -2.43 -19.13 0.80
N GLU A 6 -1.57 -19.78 0.01
CA GLU A 6 -0.43 -19.17 -0.69
C GLU A 6 -0.42 -19.63 -2.14
N TYR A 7 -0.18 -18.72 -3.08
CA TYR A 7 -0.13 -19.00 -4.51
C TYR A 7 1.09 -18.35 -5.15
N GLY A 8 1.49 -18.85 -6.33
CA GLY A 8 2.59 -18.29 -7.11
C GLY A 8 3.93 -19.00 -6.95
N ASN A 9 4.94 -18.44 -7.60
CA ASN A 9 6.30 -18.97 -7.70
C ASN A 9 7.23 -18.25 -6.70
N GLU A 10 7.93 -19.01 -5.87
CA GLU A 10 8.78 -18.50 -4.78
C GLU A 10 9.88 -17.54 -5.28
N ASP A 11 10.44 -17.79 -6.46
CA ASP A 11 11.53 -17.03 -7.03
C ASP A 11 11.04 -15.71 -7.63
N ILE A 12 9.81 -15.67 -8.15
CA ILE A 12 9.23 -14.53 -8.86
C ILE A 12 8.28 -13.72 -7.97
N ALA A 13 7.17 -14.32 -7.55
CA ALA A 13 6.13 -13.67 -6.77
C ALA A 13 5.25 -14.68 -6.03
N LYS A 14 5.00 -14.40 -4.76
CA LYS A 14 4.08 -15.15 -3.89
C LYS A 14 2.95 -14.24 -3.43
N VAL A 15 1.72 -14.71 -3.59
CA VAL A 15 0.50 -14.07 -3.08
C VAL A 15 0.02 -14.85 -1.86
N TYR A 16 -0.29 -14.13 -0.80
CA TYR A 16 -0.80 -14.67 0.46
C TYR A 16 -2.22 -14.17 0.69
N LEU A 17 -3.15 -15.11 0.90
CA LEU A 17 -4.47 -14.80 1.43
C LEU A 17 -4.40 -14.84 2.95
N ALA A 18 -4.62 -13.69 3.57
CA ALA A 18 -4.43 -13.47 4.99
C ALA A 18 -5.75 -13.09 5.67
N GLN A 19 -6.22 -13.93 6.59
CA GLN A 19 -7.30 -13.59 7.50
C GLN A 19 -6.75 -12.69 8.63
N LEU A 20 -7.32 -11.50 8.77
CA LEU A 20 -6.88 -10.49 9.74
C LEU A 20 -7.83 -10.37 10.93
N ARG A 21 -9.15 -10.46 10.67
CA ARG A 21 -10.21 -10.43 11.69
C ARG A 21 -11.26 -11.50 11.46
N GLU A 22 -12.00 -11.80 12.51
CA GLU A 22 -13.16 -12.67 12.50
C GLU A 22 -14.19 -12.16 13.48
N ASP A 23 -15.35 -11.75 12.96
CA ASP A 23 -16.47 -11.32 13.78
C ASP A 23 -17.45 -12.48 13.88
N LYS A 24 -17.74 -12.93 15.10
CA LYS A 24 -18.79 -13.93 15.34
C LYS A 24 -20.14 -13.25 15.17
N ILE A 25 -20.95 -13.75 14.24
CA ILE A 25 -22.31 -13.27 14.02
C ILE A 25 -23.26 -14.02 14.95
N ASP A 26 -23.12 -15.35 15.02
CA ASP A 26 -23.87 -16.22 15.91
C ASP A 26 -23.03 -17.46 16.31
N LYS A 27 -23.67 -18.51 16.84
CA LYS A 27 -22.97 -19.74 17.28
C LYS A 27 -22.35 -20.54 16.14
N GLU A 28 -22.87 -20.43 14.92
CA GLU A 28 -22.50 -21.24 13.76
C GLU A 28 -21.86 -20.41 12.64
N ASN A 29 -22.10 -19.10 12.60
CA ASN A 29 -21.64 -18.20 11.55
C ASN A 29 -20.64 -17.15 12.04
N SER A 30 -19.58 -16.97 11.26
CA SER A 30 -18.61 -15.88 11.43
C SER A 30 -18.29 -15.18 10.12
N LYS A 31 -18.11 -13.85 10.19
CA LYS A 31 -17.59 -13.06 9.07
C LYS A 31 -16.08 -13.00 9.18
N LYS A 32 -15.39 -13.55 8.19
CA LYS A 32 -13.93 -13.49 8.09
C LYS A 32 -13.51 -12.32 7.22
N PHE A 33 -12.54 -11.56 7.70
CA PHE A 33 -11.99 -10.42 6.99
C PHE A 33 -10.63 -10.82 6.43
N ILE A 34 -10.57 -10.95 5.11
CA ILE A 34 -9.43 -11.50 4.37
C ILE A 34 -8.89 -10.42 3.44
N VAL A 35 -7.57 -10.34 3.34
CA VAL A 35 -6.87 -9.54 2.33
C VAL A 35 -5.83 -10.37 1.59
N GLU A 36 -5.42 -9.85 0.45
CA GLU A 36 -4.23 -10.31 -0.26
C GLU A 36 -3.02 -9.44 0.12
N CYS A 37 -1.87 -10.07 0.25
CA CYS A 37 -0.58 -9.38 0.24
C CYS A 37 0.42 -10.18 -0.59
N VAL A 38 1.40 -9.49 -1.16
CA VAL A 38 2.28 -10.07 -2.18
C VAL A 38 3.72 -9.75 -1.85
N GLU A 39 4.60 -10.72 -2.01
CA GLU A 39 6.02 -10.46 -2.16
C GLU A 39 6.46 -10.77 -3.59
N SER A 40 7.38 -9.97 -4.13
CA SER A 40 7.83 -10.11 -5.51
C SER A 40 9.25 -9.59 -5.73
N VAL A 41 9.84 -10.00 -6.84
CA VAL A 41 11.03 -9.39 -7.43
C VAL A 41 10.69 -8.64 -8.71
N GLN A 42 11.65 -7.87 -9.22
CA GLN A 42 11.57 -7.25 -10.53
C GLN A 42 12.61 -7.92 -11.45
N PRO A 43 12.27 -9.02 -12.15
CA PRO A 43 13.20 -9.64 -13.08
C PRO A 43 13.73 -8.63 -14.11
N PRO A 44 15.03 -8.69 -14.47
CA PRO A 44 16.03 -9.70 -14.06
C PRO A 44 16.72 -9.41 -12.72
N ILE A 45 16.30 -8.39 -11.95
CA ILE A 45 16.91 -8.03 -10.67
C ILE A 45 16.53 -9.07 -9.61
N PRO A 46 17.51 -9.75 -8.98
CA PRO A 46 17.24 -10.78 -8.00
C PRO A 46 16.88 -10.18 -6.62
N ARG A 47 16.33 -11.00 -5.73
CA ARG A 47 15.78 -10.58 -4.43
C ARG A 47 16.80 -9.88 -3.55
N GLU A 48 18.02 -10.42 -3.57
CA GLU A 48 19.18 -10.00 -2.80
C GLU A 48 19.59 -8.56 -3.15
N LYS A 49 19.14 -8.05 -4.31
CA LYS A 49 19.33 -6.67 -4.74
C LYS A 49 18.08 -5.83 -4.57
N LYS A 50 16.90 -6.37 -4.91
CA LYS A 50 15.62 -5.67 -4.78
C LYS A 50 14.50 -6.64 -4.40
N TRP A 51 13.79 -6.30 -3.33
CA TRP A 51 12.64 -7.06 -2.87
C TRP A 51 11.46 -6.12 -2.63
N VAL A 52 10.28 -6.50 -3.13
CA VAL A 52 9.09 -5.67 -3.10
C VAL A 52 7.98 -6.40 -2.37
N LEU A 53 7.44 -5.79 -1.32
CA LEU A 53 6.20 -6.21 -0.68
C LEU A 53 5.08 -5.30 -1.11
N ILE A 54 3.92 -5.85 -1.42
CA ILE A 54 2.72 -5.12 -1.80
C ILE A 54 1.63 -5.50 -0.81
N VAL A 55 1.13 -4.52 -0.06
CA VAL A 55 0.18 -4.72 1.03
C VAL A 55 -1.16 -4.07 0.76
N SER A 56 -2.19 -4.64 1.37
CA SER A 56 -3.54 -4.12 1.37
C SER A 56 -3.73 -3.11 2.49
N THR A 57 -4.62 -2.13 2.25
CA THR A 57 -4.95 -1.04 3.18
C THR A 57 -6.41 -1.07 3.60
N MET A 58 -7.25 -1.86 2.94
CA MET A 58 -8.66 -2.05 3.26
C MET A 58 -9.10 -3.49 2.95
N PHE A 59 -10.25 -3.90 3.50
CA PHE A 59 -10.97 -5.09 3.06
C PHE A 59 -11.79 -4.74 1.82
N GLY A 60 -11.21 -4.97 0.65
CA GLY A 60 -11.77 -4.52 -0.62
C GLY A 60 -11.57 -3.01 -0.84
N CYS A 61 -12.33 -2.38 -1.75
CA CYS A 61 -12.11 -0.98 -2.09
C CYS A 61 -13.41 -0.23 -2.42
N PRO A 62 -13.70 0.92 -1.78
CA PRO A 62 -14.94 1.65 -2.02
C PRO A 62 -14.97 2.43 -3.35
N ILE A 63 -13.84 2.52 -4.05
CA ILE A 63 -13.71 3.32 -5.28
C ILE A 63 -14.42 2.66 -6.48
N LYS A 64 -14.44 1.32 -6.52
CA LYS A 64 -15.06 0.53 -7.60
C LYS A 64 -14.49 0.82 -9.00
N CYS A 65 -13.17 0.98 -9.12
CA CYS A 65 -12.52 1.09 -10.43
C CYS A 65 -12.89 -0.12 -11.30
N THR A 66 -13.32 0.09 -12.54
CA THR A 66 -13.93 -0.96 -13.38
C THR A 66 -12.94 -2.02 -13.85
N PHE A 67 -11.65 -1.71 -13.82
CA PHE A 67 -10.54 -2.59 -14.17
C PHE A 67 -9.90 -3.28 -12.95
N CYS A 68 -10.38 -3.00 -11.73
CA CYS A 68 -9.76 -3.46 -10.49
C CYS A 68 -10.55 -4.60 -9.84
N ASP A 69 -9.85 -5.69 -9.56
CA ASP A 69 -10.37 -6.86 -8.84
C ASP A 69 -10.78 -6.55 -7.38
N ALA A 70 -10.11 -5.59 -6.73
CA ALA A 70 -10.45 -5.14 -5.39
C ALA A 70 -11.70 -4.24 -5.34
N GLY A 71 -12.23 -3.79 -6.48
CA GLY A 71 -13.36 -2.86 -6.58
C GLY A 71 -14.75 -3.49 -6.37
N GLY A 72 -14.85 -4.82 -6.25
CA GLY A 72 -16.13 -5.53 -6.13
C GLY A 72 -16.84 -5.29 -4.79
N ASP A 73 -16.20 -5.70 -3.69
CA ASP A 73 -16.74 -5.60 -2.34
C ASP A 73 -15.93 -4.61 -1.48
N TYR A 74 -16.55 -4.01 -0.47
CA TYR A 74 -15.87 -3.23 0.57
C TYR A 74 -16.43 -3.57 1.95
N SER A 75 -15.54 -3.92 2.88
CA SER A 75 -15.87 -4.36 4.24
C SER A 75 -15.13 -3.58 5.33
N GLY A 76 -14.49 -2.46 4.99
CA GLY A 76 -13.90 -1.56 5.98
C GLY A 76 -12.39 -1.34 5.82
N LYS A 77 -11.87 -0.47 6.68
CA LYS A 77 -10.46 -0.07 6.70
C LYS A 77 -9.63 -1.03 7.57
N LEU A 78 -8.38 -1.24 7.20
CA LEU A 78 -7.41 -1.93 8.07
C LEU A 78 -6.89 -0.97 9.15
N THR A 79 -6.57 -1.50 10.34
CA THR A 79 -5.77 -0.78 11.33
C THR A 79 -4.28 -0.75 10.93
N ALA A 80 -3.48 0.05 11.63
CA ALA A 80 -2.04 0.09 11.38
C ALA A 80 -1.39 -1.25 11.71
N GLU A 81 -1.83 -1.91 12.79
CA GLU A 81 -1.38 -3.24 13.18
C GLU A 81 -1.70 -4.29 12.10
N GLU A 82 -2.87 -4.21 11.49
CA GLU A 82 -3.29 -5.10 10.41
C GLU A 82 -2.46 -4.92 9.14
N ILE A 83 -2.11 -3.68 8.79
CA ILE A 83 -1.22 -3.37 7.67
C ILE A 83 0.19 -3.88 7.96
N LEU A 84 0.72 -3.56 9.15
CA LEU A 84 2.07 -3.95 9.56
C LEU A 84 2.21 -5.45 9.75
N ALA A 85 1.14 -6.16 10.13
CA ALA A 85 1.14 -7.62 10.25
C ALA A 85 1.42 -8.32 8.92
N GLN A 86 0.91 -7.80 7.80
CA GLN A 86 1.20 -8.32 6.45
C GLN A 86 2.70 -8.22 6.14
N ILE A 87 3.28 -7.04 6.42
CA ILE A 87 4.72 -6.78 6.22
C ILE A 87 5.54 -7.71 7.12
N ALA A 88 5.22 -7.75 8.41
CA ALA A 88 5.96 -8.54 9.39
C ALA A 88 5.92 -10.03 9.09
N TYR A 89 4.80 -10.56 8.60
CA TYR A 89 4.71 -11.94 8.17
C TYR A 89 5.68 -12.23 7.01
N MET A 90 5.61 -11.45 5.93
CA MET A 90 6.48 -11.65 4.76
C MET A 90 7.96 -11.47 5.10
N VAL A 91 8.30 -10.47 5.93
CA VAL A 91 9.67 -10.26 6.43
C VAL A 91 10.15 -11.44 7.25
N ARG A 92 9.42 -11.85 8.30
CA ARG A 92 9.89 -12.88 9.24
C ARG A 92 9.93 -14.27 8.64
N ARG A 93 9.13 -14.55 7.60
CA ARG A 93 9.22 -15.79 6.81
C ARG A 93 10.60 -15.96 6.17
N ARG A 94 11.29 -14.86 5.82
CA ARG A 94 12.63 -14.88 5.19
C ARG A 94 13.76 -14.48 6.12
N PHE A 95 13.48 -13.53 7.01
CA PHE A 95 14.44 -12.92 7.92
C PHE A 95 13.87 -12.97 9.35
N PRO A 96 13.89 -14.15 10.01
CA PRO A 96 13.28 -14.33 11.33
C PRO A 96 13.85 -13.42 12.42
N ASN A 97 15.08 -12.92 12.25
CA ASN A 97 15.76 -11.98 13.14
C ASN A 97 15.37 -10.50 12.89
N ASN A 98 14.43 -10.22 11.98
CA ASN A 98 14.04 -8.87 11.55
C ASN A 98 15.16 -8.03 10.91
N HIS A 99 16.28 -8.64 10.52
CA HIS A 99 17.35 -7.99 9.76
C HIS A 99 17.17 -8.26 8.26
N VAL A 100 16.95 -7.21 7.48
CA VAL A 100 16.68 -7.29 6.03
C VAL A 100 17.90 -6.73 5.28
N PRO A 101 18.87 -7.58 4.89
CA PRO A 101 20.12 -7.15 4.24
C PRO A 101 19.95 -6.83 2.75
N ILE A 102 18.77 -6.35 2.34
CA ILE A 102 18.43 -6.09 0.94
C ILE A 102 18.69 -4.60 0.63
N PRO A 103 19.58 -4.27 -0.31
CA PRO A 103 19.92 -2.88 -0.64
C PRO A 103 18.75 -2.04 -1.17
N LYS A 104 17.70 -2.69 -1.68
CA LYS A 104 16.47 -2.03 -2.09
C LYS A 104 15.25 -2.80 -1.63
N PHE A 105 14.93 -2.69 -0.35
CA PHE A 105 13.71 -3.23 0.23
C PHE A 105 12.57 -2.22 0.08
N LYS A 106 11.53 -2.57 -0.66
CA LYS A 106 10.43 -1.65 -1.00
C LYS A 106 9.08 -2.16 -0.51
N ILE A 107 8.34 -1.35 0.23
CA ILE A 107 6.95 -1.61 0.62
C ILE A 107 6.01 -0.76 -0.23
N GLN A 108 5.01 -1.39 -0.85
CA GLN A 108 4.01 -0.72 -1.68
C GLN A 108 2.62 -0.85 -1.07
N PHE A 109 1.97 0.28 -0.83
CA PHE A 109 0.57 0.35 -0.42
C PHE A 109 -0.29 0.45 -1.67
N ALA A 110 -0.53 -0.70 -2.32
CA ALA A 110 -1.13 -0.76 -3.65
C ALA A 110 -1.89 -2.07 -3.97
N ARG A 111 -2.18 -2.92 -2.98
CA ARG A 111 -2.87 -4.21 -3.24
C ARG A 111 -4.40 -4.06 -3.24
N MET A 112 -5.05 -4.14 -2.07
CA MET A 112 -6.49 -3.89 -1.93
C MET A 112 -6.73 -2.60 -1.15
N GLY A 113 -7.63 -1.76 -1.66
CA GLY A 113 -8.05 -0.51 -1.01
C GLY A 113 -7.44 0.75 -1.62
N GLU A 114 -7.98 1.90 -1.21
CA GLU A 114 -7.46 3.23 -1.55
C GLU A 114 -6.74 3.83 -0.33
N PRO A 115 -5.39 3.84 -0.30
CA PRO A 115 -4.62 4.24 0.87
C PRO A 115 -4.97 5.61 1.43
N SER A 116 -5.24 6.61 0.57
CA SER A 116 -5.54 7.99 0.99
C SER A 116 -6.86 8.12 1.76
N LEU A 117 -7.73 7.10 1.70
CA LEU A 117 -8.96 7.04 2.48
C LEU A 117 -8.77 6.31 3.83
N ASN A 118 -7.58 5.80 4.12
CA ASN A 118 -7.27 5.12 5.38
C ASN A 118 -6.09 5.79 6.14
N PRO A 119 -6.36 6.66 7.13
CA PRO A 119 -5.32 7.29 7.95
C PRO A 119 -4.39 6.30 8.67
N ALA A 120 -4.81 5.06 8.90
CA ALA A 120 -3.96 4.03 9.49
C ALA A 120 -2.73 3.68 8.63
N VAL A 121 -2.75 3.99 7.32
CA VAL A 121 -1.59 3.86 6.44
C VAL A 121 -0.48 4.82 6.86
N LEU A 122 -0.82 6.07 7.21
CA LEU A 122 0.15 7.05 7.72
C LEU A 122 0.78 6.56 9.02
N GLU A 123 -0.03 6.00 9.91
CA GLU A 123 0.47 5.44 11.16
C GLU A 123 1.38 4.22 10.95
N ALA A 124 1.01 3.33 10.04
CA ALA A 124 1.88 2.22 9.63
C ALA A 124 3.22 2.74 9.07
N MET A 125 3.19 3.76 8.21
CA MET A 125 4.39 4.39 7.68
C MET A 125 5.27 5.05 8.77
N ARG A 126 4.70 5.65 9.82
CA ARG A 126 5.50 6.22 10.92
C ARG A 126 6.26 5.16 11.72
N ARG A 127 5.63 4.00 11.94
CA ARG A 127 6.16 2.90 12.76
C ARG A 127 7.13 1.99 12.01
N LEU A 128 6.92 1.83 10.70
CA LEU A 128 7.64 0.87 9.87
C LEU A 128 9.18 0.97 9.95
N PRO A 129 9.82 2.17 9.95
CA PRO A 129 11.28 2.28 10.00
C PRO A 129 11.91 1.73 11.28
N GLN A 130 11.14 1.61 12.38
CA GLN A 130 11.65 1.07 13.64
C GLN A 130 11.31 -0.42 13.84
N MET A 131 10.55 -1.04 12.93
CA MET A 131 10.12 -2.43 13.08
C MET A 131 11.17 -3.46 12.64
N PHE A 132 12.03 -3.08 11.70
CA PHE A 132 13.01 -3.97 11.08
C PHE A 132 14.34 -3.26 10.98
N ASP A 133 15.43 -4.00 11.15
CA ASP A 133 16.74 -3.53 10.77
C ASP A 133 16.88 -3.66 9.25
N ALA A 134 16.42 -2.62 8.55
CA ALA A 134 16.39 -2.53 7.10
C ALA A 134 17.06 -1.20 6.66
N PRO A 135 18.39 -1.19 6.45
CA PRO A 135 19.15 0.04 6.21
C PRO A 135 18.64 0.89 5.05
N VAL A 136 18.06 0.25 4.03
CA VAL A 136 17.56 0.90 2.82
C VAL A 136 16.09 0.52 2.55
N LEU A 137 15.22 0.96 3.44
CA LEU A 137 13.77 0.87 3.28
C LEU A 137 13.24 1.98 2.37
N HIS A 138 12.53 1.59 1.31
CA HIS A 138 11.73 2.46 0.47
C HIS A 138 10.24 2.18 0.70
N VAL A 139 9.43 3.22 0.62
CA VAL A 139 7.97 3.09 0.59
C VAL A 139 7.41 3.63 -0.72
N SER A 140 6.26 3.11 -1.11
CA SER A 140 5.49 3.66 -2.20
C SER A 140 4.01 3.58 -1.96
N LEU A 141 3.30 4.63 -2.33
CA LEU A 141 1.85 4.73 -2.19
C LEU A 141 1.24 4.97 -3.57
N SER A 142 0.25 4.16 -3.93
CA SER A 142 -0.56 4.35 -5.13
C SER A 142 -1.94 4.84 -4.75
N THR A 143 -2.46 5.84 -5.45
CA THR A 143 -3.76 6.46 -5.12
C THR A 143 -4.47 7.00 -6.36
N VAL A 144 -5.81 6.96 -6.35
CA VAL A 144 -6.63 7.67 -7.35
C VAL A 144 -6.84 9.15 -6.99
N ALA A 145 -6.34 9.60 -5.83
CA ALA A 145 -6.55 10.92 -5.23
C ALA A 145 -8.03 11.33 -5.13
N PRO A 146 -8.85 10.63 -4.33
CA PRO A 146 -10.24 11.00 -4.11
C PRO A 146 -10.37 12.43 -3.58
N LYS A 147 -11.27 13.22 -4.16
CA LYS A 147 -11.52 14.60 -3.75
C LYS A 147 -12.48 14.65 -2.57
N VAL A 148 -11.98 14.24 -1.40
CA VAL A 148 -12.71 14.21 -0.14
C VAL A 148 -11.82 14.66 1.01
N ARG A 149 -12.43 15.28 2.04
CA ARG A 149 -11.71 15.86 3.17
C ARG A 149 -10.73 14.90 3.87
N THR A 150 -11.06 13.61 3.93
CA THR A 150 -10.16 12.61 4.53
C THR A 150 -8.88 12.44 3.72
N ALA A 151 -8.98 12.38 2.39
CA ALA A 151 -7.82 12.28 1.50
C ALA A 151 -7.02 13.59 1.48
N ASP A 152 -7.69 14.74 1.48
CA ASP A 152 -7.00 16.04 1.52
C ASP A 152 -6.10 16.14 2.77
N LYS A 153 -6.64 15.81 3.96
CA LYS A 153 -5.85 15.75 5.20
C LYS A 153 -4.73 14.72 5.13
N PHE A 154 -5.01 13.55 4.56
CA PHE A 154 -4.03 12.49 4.41
C PHE A 154 -2.81 12.97 3.62
N PHE A 155 -3.04 13.68 2.51
CA PHE A 155 -1.99 14.17 1.63
C PHE A 155 -1.13 15.26 2.27
N GLU A 156 -1.70 16.11 3.13
CA GLU A 156 -0.90 17.07 3.90
C GLU A 156 0.03 16.36 4.90
N GLU A 157 -0.49 15.41 5.67
CA GLU A 157 0.32 14.62 6.60
C GLU A 157 1.36 13.72 5.90
N LEU A 158 1.07 13.30 4.66
CA LEU A 158 1.97 12.44 3.88
C LEU A 158 3.31 13.12 3.58
N ILE A 159 3.30 14.43 3.30
CA ILE A 159 4.51 15.22 3.05
C ILE A 159 5.39 15.24 4.32
N GLU A 160 4.78 15.48 5.49
CA GLU A 160 5.50 15.47 6.76
C GLU A 160 6.13 14.10 7.05
N ILE A 161 5.40 13.01 6.79
CA ILE A 161 5.92 11.65 6.96
C ILE A 161 7.08 11.36 6.00
N LYS A 162 6.95 11.77 4.73
CA LYS A 162 8.04 11.64 3.75
C LYS A 162 9.29 12.33 4.27
N ASP A 163 9.18 13.62 4.59
CA ASP A 163 10.34 14.44 4.96
C ASP A 163 11.01 13.92 6.25
N ARG A 164 10.21 13.44 7.21
CA ARG A 164 10.71 12.97 8.50
C ARG A 164 11.32 11.57 8.46
N TYR A 165 10.70 10.63 7.73
CA TYR A 165 11.04 9.19 7.81
C TYR A 165 11.61 8.60 6.52
N TYR A 166 11.30 9.19 5.37
CA TYR A 166 11.58 8.62 4.04
C TYR A 166 12.26 9.63 3.10
N SER A 167 13.10 10.49 3.65
CA SER A 167 13.87 11.47 2.88
C SER A 167 14.95 10.82 2.02
N ARG A 168 15.48 11.61 1.06
CA ARG A 168 16.51 11.22 0.09
C ARG A 168 15.99 10.16 -0.90
N GLY A 169 14.83 10.41 -1.50
CA GLY A 169 14.27 9.55 -2.55
C GLY A 169 13.75 8.20 -2.06
N ARG A 170 13.53 8.05 -0.74
CA ARG A 170 13.03 6.80 -0.15
C ARG A 170 11.50 6.68 -0.16
N PHE A 171 10.78 7.70 -0.64
CA PHE A 171 9.33 7.66 -0.86
C PHE A 171 9.01 7.84 -2.35
N GLN A 172 8.27 6.89 -2.93
CA GLN A 172 7.67 7.05 -4.27
C GLN A 172 6.14 7.19 -4.20
N LEU A 173 5.61 8.35 -4.58
CA LEU A 173 4.16 8.55 -4.77
C LEU A 173 3.76 8.23 -6.22
N GLN A 174 2.63 7.55 -6.39
CA GLN A 174 2.08 7.18 -7.71
C GLN A 174 0.60 7.56 -7.77
N PHE A 175 0.21 8.21 -8.87
CA PHE A 175 -1.20 8.49 -9.15
C PHE A 175 -1.73 7.49 -10.19
N SER A 176 -2.85 6.86 -9.86
CA SER A 176 -3.59 5.96 -10.74
C SER A 176 -4.39 6.77 -11.77
N ILE A 177 -3.70 7.24 -12.82
CA ILE A 177 -4.27 8.05 -13.89
C ILE A 177 -5.04 7.19 -14.91
N HIS A 178 -4.40 6.14 -15.44
CA HIS A 178 -4.91 5.17 -16.43
C HIS A 178 -5.31 5.69 -17.82
N THR A 179 -5.72 6.95 -17.95
CA THR A 179 -6.01 7.60 -19.23
C THR A 179 -5.92 9.13 -19.07
N THR A 180 -5.59 9.84 -20.15
CA THR A 180 -5.61 11.31 -20.20
C THR A 180 -6.95 11.89 -20.64
N ASP A 181 -7.87 11.03 -21.11
CA ASP A 181 -9.25 11.41 -21.41
C ASP A 181 -10.06 11.51 -20.12
N ILE A 182 -10.62 12.68 -19.84
CA ILE A 182 -11.33 12.99 -18.58
C ILE A 182 -12.60 12.14 -18.45
N GLU A 183 -13.42 12.07 -19.50
CA GLU A 183 -14.67 11.32 -19.48
C GLU A 183 -14.40 9.83 -19.30
N LYS A 184 -13.42 9.30 -20.03
CA LYS A 184 -13.00 7.91 -19.87
C LYS A 184 -12.42 7.65 -18.47
N ARG A 185 -11.70 8.60 -17.89
CA ARG A 185 -11.17 8.48 -16.53
C ARG A 185 -12.29 8.43 -15.49
N ASP A 186 -13.38 9.17 -15.71
CA ASP A 186 -14.56 9.13 -14.84
C ASP A 186 -15.34 7.82 -14.94
N GLU A 187 -15.42 7.23 -16.14
CA GLU A 187 -15.94 5.88 -16.32
C GLU A 187 -15.09 4.82 -15.61
N LEU A 188 -13.76 4.87 -15.79
CA LEU A 188 -12.84 3.87 -15.26
C LEU A 188 -12.68 3.94 -13.73
N ILE A 189 -12.78 5.13 -13.16
CA ILE A 189 -12.55 5.41 -11.74
C ILE A 189 -13.75 6.22 -11.21
N PRO A 190 -14.85 5.58 -10.82
CA PRO A 190 -16.16 6.22 -10.61
C PRO A 190 -16.28 6.92 -9.25
N ILE A 191 -15.36 7.84 -8.96
CA ILE A 191 -15.38 8.72 -7.80
C ILE A 191 -14.92 10.12 -8.22
N ARG A 192 -15.41 11.16 -7.53
CA ARG A 192 -14.79 12.49 -7.61
C ARG A 192 -13.35 12.42 -7.12
N LYS A 193 -12.45 12.89 -7.95
CA LYS A 193 -11.00 12.77 -7.78
C LYS A 193 -10.33 14.05 -8.29
N TRP A 194 -9.08 14.25 -7.88
CA TRP A 194 -8.31 15.41 -8.32
C TRP A 194 -8.21 15.47 -9.85
N SER A 195 -8.23 16.70 -10.37
CA SER A 195 -7.88 17.01 -11.75
C SER A 195 -6.37 16.81 -11.99
N PHE A 196 -5.95 16.88 -13.25
CA PHE A 196 -4.52 16.78 -13.57
C PHE A 196 -3.72 17.96 -13.01
N GLU A 197 -4.32 19.14 -12.97
CA GLU A 197 -3.72 20.35 -12.39
C GLU A 197 -3.55 20.21 -10.87
N GLU A 198 -4.56 19.65 -10.17
CA GLU A 198 -4.48 19.38 -8.73
C GLU A 198 -3.39 18.33 -8.42
N ILE A 199 -3.31 17.27 -9.24
CA ILE A 199 -2.25 16.25 -9.15
C ILE A 199 -0.87 16.89 -9.37
N ALA A 200 -0.72 17.72 -10.40
CA ALA A 200 0.54 18.38 -10.72
C ALA A 200 0.97 19.33 -9.59
N ALA A 201 0.06 20.19 -9.12
CA ALA A 201 0.33 21.11 -8.03
C ALA A 201 0.72 20.40 -6.73
N TYR A 202 0.10 19.25 -6.42
CA TYR A 202 0.54 18.44 -5.28
C TYR A 202 1.90 17.78 -5.54
N GLY A 203 2.14 17.29 -6.76
CA GLY A 203 3.42 16.72 -7.18
C GLY A 203 4.60 17.69 -6.98
N ASP A 204 4.42 18.96 -7.34
CA ASP A 204 5.42 20.02 -7.15
C ASP A 204 5.73 20.28 -5.66
N ARG A 205 4.73 20.15 -4.78
CA ARG A 205 4.92 20.27 -3.33
C ARG A 205 5.56 19.03 -2.72
N PHE A 206 5.23 17.85 -3.25
CA PHE A 206 5.70 16.58 -2.75
C PHE A 206 7.16 16.31 -3.13
N CYS A 207 7.53 16.61 -4.37
CA CYS A 207 8.88 16.39 -4.88
C CYS A 207 9.83 17.49 -4.39
N SER A 208 10.96 17.13 -3.79
CA SER A 208 12.01 18.09 -3.43
C SER A 208 13.37 17.63 -3.96
N PRO A 209 13.69 17.86 -5.25
CA PRO A 209 14.95 17.42 -5.86
C PRO A 209 16.19 17.94 -5.13
N GLU A 210 16.14 19.16 -4.61
CA GLU A 210 17.23 19.76 -3.82
C GLU A 210 17.51 19.03 -2.50
N LYS A 211 16.52 18.31 -1.97
CA LYS A 211 16.65 17.45 -0.77
C LYS A 211 16.99 15.99 -1.11
N GLY A 212 17.23 15.71 -2.40
CA GLY A 212 17.61 14.40 -2.92
C GLY A 212 16.45 13.43 -3.13
N ASP A 213 15.23 13.94 -3.37
CA ASP A 213 14.08 13.13 -3.82
C ASP A 213 14.22 12.63 -5.27
#